data_AF-A0A935KXZ9-F1
#
_entry.id   AF-A0A935KXZ9-F1
#
_cell.length_a   1.000
_cell.length_b   1.000
_cell.length_c   1.000
_cell.angle_alpha   90.00
_cell.angle_beta   90.00
_cell.angle_gamma   90.00
#
_symmetry.space_group_name_H-M   'P 1'
#
loop_
_entity.id
_entity.type
_entity.pdbx_description
1 polymer ?
#
loop_
_entity_poly.entity_id
_entity_poly.type
_entity_poly.pdbx_seq_one_letter_code
_entity_poly.pdbx_strand_id
1 'polypeptide(L)'
;MTWRILPLVFLALSPPVLACTPWIEDHNSGAILRPHTDAFTACTIDEVTYQRLVADWLSAHASDAEQPMTLGLGRAVNYPWLSQHMADTALAKPTHLSGSQMAAQVLLDPALLHRLAVPFANSPFALAKLSYEKVLFGSADRVASSPHAGARKVPFDAQLWLHLQARH
;
A
#
# COMPACT_ATOMS: atom_id res chain seq x y z
N MET A 1 -20.78 2.89 -65.75
CA MET A 1 -20.96 3.68 -64.51
C MET A 1 -20.88 2.73 -63.32
N THR A 2 -19.77 2.70 -62.60
CA THR A 2 -19.56 1.83 -61.43
C THR A 2 -19.28 2.70 -60.22
N TRP A 3 -20.24 2.80 -59.30
CA TRP A 3 -20.08 3.46 -58.00
C TRP A 3 -19.22 2.60 -57.08
N ARG A 4 -18.16 3.19 -56.52
CA ARG A 4 -17.39 2.62 -55.39
C ARG A 4 -17.96 3.19 -54.10
N ILE A 5 -18.49 2.31 -53.26
CA ILE A 5 -18.91 2.62 -51.89
C ILE A 5 -17.63 2.69 -51.04
N LEU A 6 -17.34 3.85 -50.44
CA LEU A 6 -16.29 3.97 -49.43
C LEU A 6 -16.77 3.35 -48.11
N PRO A 7 -15.97 2.50 -47.44
CA PRO A 7 -16.31 2.02 -46.11
C PRO A 7 -16.13 3.15 -45.09
N LEU A 8 -17.17 3.43 -44.31
CA LEU A 8 -17.07 4.23 -43.09
C LEU A 8 -16.24 3.45 -42.07
N VAL A 9 -15.04 3.91 -41.78
CA VAL A 9 -14.25 3.43 -40.64
C VAL A 9 -14.82 4.08 -39.38
N PHE A 10 -15.54 3.30 -38.57
CA PHE A 10 -15.90 3.70 -37.21
C PHE A 10 -14.64 3.62 -36.33
N LEU A 11 -14.05 4.79 -36.03
CA LEU A 11 -13.07 4.93 -34.96
C LEU A 11 -13.81 4.75 -33.62
N ALA A 12 -13.67 3.59 -33.00
CA ALA A 12 -14.11 3.39 -31.63
C ALA A 12 -13.21 4.22 -30.71
N LEU A 13 -13.71 5.35 -30.21
CA LEU A 13 -13.07 6.05 -29.09
C LEU A 13 -13.24 5.18 -27.84
N SER A 14 -12.14 4.59 -27.35
CA SER A 14 -12.11 4.03 -26.01
C SER A 14 -12.33 5.15 -25.00
N PRO A 15 -13.20 4.97 -23.99
CA PRO A 15 -13.34 5.96 -22.92
C PRO A 15 -12.00 6.14 -22.20
N PRO A 16 -11.65 7.36 -21.77
CA PRO A 16 -10.45 7.57 -21.01
C PRO A 16 -10.52 6.73 -19.73
N VAL A 17 -9.53 5.85 -19.56
CA VAL A 17 -9.32 5.20 -18.27
C VAL A 17 -9.02 6.32 -17.29
N LEU A 18 -9.90 6.54 -16.31
CA LEU A 18 -9.62 7.47 -15.21
C LEU A 18 -8.36 6.96 -14.52
N ALA A 19 -7.26 7.70 -14.70
CA ALA A 19 -5.98 7.32 -14.13
C ALA A 19 -5.99 7.56 -12.61
N CYS A 20 -5.51 6.57 -11.85
CA CYS A 20 -5.34 6.73 -10.41
C CYS A 20 -4.39 7.89 -10.09
N THR A 21 -4.78 8.72 -9.12
CA THR A 21 -4.02 9.90 -8.69
C THR A 21 -3.68 9.82 -7.20
N PRO A 22 -2.72 8.96 -6.81
CA PRO A 22 -2.35 8.82 -5.41
C PRO A 22 -1.65 10.08 -4.89
N TRP A 23 -1.97 10.48 -3.67
CA TRP A 23 -1.48 11.72 -3.05
C TRP A 23 -1.48 11.61 -1.52
N ILE A 24 -0.73 12.49 -0.84
CA ILE A 24 -0.70 12.55 0.62
C ILE A 24 -1.49 13.78 1.08
N GLU A 25 -2.48 13.52 1.93
CA GLU A 25 -3.37 14.52 2.53
C GLU A 25 -2.83 14.95 3.89
N ASP A 26 -2.44 16.22 4.01
CA ASP A 26 -1.91 16.77 5.25
C ASP A 26 -2.99 17.07 6.30
N HIS A 27 -2.60 16.87 7.56
CA HIS A 27 -3.38 17.15 8.75
C HIS A 27 -2.47 17.79 9.82
N ASN A 28 -3.05 18.40 10.86
CA ASN A 28 -2.30 19.17 11.85
C ASN A 28 -1.17 18.39 12.58
N SER A 29 -1.22 17.06 12.63
CA SER A 29 -0.24 16.22 13.35
C SER A 29 0.20 14.99 12.54
N GLY A 30 0.10 15.06 11.22
CA GLY A 30 0.43 13.95 10.35
C GLY A 30 -0.24 14.04 8.98
N ALA A 31 -0.31 12.93 8.28
CA ALA A 31 -0.90 12.88 6.96
C ALA A 31 -1.52 11.51 6.65
N ILE A 32 -2.28 11.42 5.57
CA ILE A 32 -2.85 10.16 5.08
C ILE A 32 -2.50 10.00 3.59
N LEU A 33 -1.89 8.86 3.24
CA LEU A 33 -1.71 8.45 1.84
C LEU A 33 -3.03 7.93 1.28
N ARG A 34 -3.52 8.59 0.23
CA ARG A 34 -4.76 8.28 -0.47
C ARG A 34 -4.47 7.70 -1.86
N PRO A 35 -5.19 6.65 -2.31
CA PRO A 35 -5.01 6.09 -3.66
C PRO A 35 -5.67 6.95 -4.77
N HIS A 36 -6.65 7.77 -4.40
CA HIS A 36 -7.33 8.72 -5.29
C HIS A 36 -7.97 9.85 -4.46
N THR A 37 -8.33 10.95 -5.14
CA THR A 37 -9.20 12.01 -4.61
C THR A 37 -10.68 11.62 -4.50
N ASP A 38 -11.09 10.54 -5.15
CA ASP A 38 -12.47 10.02 -5.10
C ASP A 38 -12.49 8.76 -4.25
N ALA A 39 -13.26 8.81 -3.15
CA ALA A 39 -13.37 7.73 -2.19
C ALA A 39 -14.04 6.46 -2.76
N PHE A 40 -14.75 6.57 -3.89
CA PHE A 40 -15.45 5.45 -4.52
C PHE A 40 -14.64 4.78 -5.63
N THR A 41 -13.57 5.44 -6.10
CA THR A 41 -12.70 4.89 -7.14
C THR A 41 -11.69 3.92 -6.53
N ALA A 42 -11.80 2.64 -6.91
CA ALA A 42 -10.87 1.60 -6.47
C ALA A 42 -9.53 1.73 -7.21
N CYS A 43 -8.52 2.25 -6.49
CA CYS A 43 -7.17 2.44 -6.99
C CYS A 43 -6.14 1.72 -6.11
N THR A 44 -5.07 1.28 -6.74
CA THR A 44 -3.94 0.65 -6.05
C THR A 44 -2.69 1.50 -6.17
N ILE A 45 -1.80 1.36 -5.21
CA ILE A 45 -0.51 2.05 -5.13
C ILE A 45 0.59 0.98 -5.15
N ASP A 46 1.38 0.97 -6.23
CA ASP A 46 2.57 0.12 -6.28
C ASP A 46 3.67 0.62 -5.33
N GLU A 47 4.68 -0.22 -5.08
CA GLU A 47 5.71 0.07 -4.09
C GLU A 47 6.59 1.26 -4.50
N VAL A 48 6.85 1.42 -5.80
CA VAL A 48 7.66 2.53 -6.33
C VAL A 48 6.94 3.86 -6.12
N THR A 49 5.63 3.89 -6.36
CA THR A 49 4.78 5.07 -6.18
C THR A 49 4.64 5.41 -4.70
N TYR A 50 4.45 4.42 -3.84
CA TYR A 50 4.50 4.59 -2.38
C TYR A 50 5.83 5.23 -1.97
N GLN A 51 6.96 4.67 -2.42
CA GLN A 51 8.27 5.14 -2.00
C GLN A 51 8.53 6.58 -2.42
N ARG A 52 8.18 6.93 -3.67
CA ARG A 52 8.32 8.29 -4.19
C ARG A 52 7.46 9.28 -3.41
N LEU A 53 6.17 9.01 -3.25
CA LEU A 53 5.24 9.94 -2.59
C LEU A 53 5.64 10.19 -1.13
N VAL A 54 6.02 9.14 -0.41
CA VAL A 54 6.46 9.28 0.98
C VAL A 54 7.78 10.05 1.06
N ALA A 55 8.76 9.77 0.19
CA ALA A 55 10.02 10.52 0.17
C ALA A 55 9.80 12.02 -0.14
N ASP A 56 8.97 12.34 -1.13
CA ASP A 56 8.62 13.71 -1.51
C ASP A 56 7.97 14.45 -0.31
N TRP A 57 7.02 13.79 0.37
CA TRP A 57 6.35 14.36 1.54
C TRP A 57 7.28 14.55 2.74
N LEU A 58 8.16 13.57 3.02
CA LEU A 58 9.16 13.67 4.09
C LEU A 58 10.14 14.82 3.82
N SER A 59 10.52 15.06 2.56
CA SER A 59 11.38 16.17 2.18
C SER A 59 10.69 17.52 2.38
N ALA A 60 9.40 17.62 2.08
CA ALA A 60 8.63 18.85 2.27
C ALA A 60 8.45 19.23 3.76
N HIS A 61 8.49 18.24 4.65
CA HIS A 61 8.29 18.40 6.10
C HIS A 61 9.59 18.28 6.91
N ALA A 62 10.76 18.40 6.29
CA ALA A 62 12.05 18.20 6.96
C ALA A 62 12.25 19.13 8.18
N SER A 63 11.65 20.32 8.19
CA SER A 63 11.69 21.26 9.33
C SER A 63 10.92 20.80 10.56
N ASP A 64 10.00 19.84 10.40
CA ASP A 64 9.11 19.37 11.46
C ASP A 64 9.61 18.08 12.12
N ALA A 65 10.83 17.65 11.81
CA ALA A 65 11.40 16.37 12.23
C ALA A 65 11.46 16.14 13.74
N GLU A 66 11.59 17.22 14.51
CA GLU A 66 11.62 17.17 15.98
C GLU A 66 10.26 16.81 16.59
N GLN A 67 9.17 16.93 15.83
CA GLN A 67 7.83 16.62 16.30
C GLN A 67 7.42 15.21 15.86
N PRO A 68 6.89 14.37 16.77
CA PRO A 68 6.30 13.10 16.38
C PRO A 68 5.16 13.31 15.38
N MET A 69 5.18 12.55 14.29
CA MET A 69 4.17 12.60 13.24
C MET A 69 3.60 11.22 12.94
N THR A 70 2.37 11.17 12.44
CA THR A 70 1.74 9.93 11.98
C THR A 70 1.42 10.00 10.50
N LEU A 71 1.86 9.00 9.73
CA LEU A 71 1.45 8.81 8.34
C LEU A 71 0.52 7.60 8.24
N GLY A 72 -0.78 7.84 8.01
CA GLY A 72 -1.75 6.80 7.73
C GLY A 72 -1.59 6.26 6.32
N LEU A 73 -1.46 4.95 6.15
CA LEU A 73 -1.40 4.33 4.82
C LEU A 73 -2.77 3.91 4.30
N GLY A 74 -3.81 3.91 5.16
CA GLY A 74 -5.08 3.33 4.76
C GLY A 74 -5.05 1.81 4.86
N ARG A 75 -5.73 1.16 3.92
CA ARG A 75 -5.93 -0.29 3.87
C ARG A 75 -4.83 -0.96 3.05
N ALA A 76 -4.25 -2.04 3.56
CA ALA A 76 -3.19 -2.78 2.87
C ALA A 76 -3.63 -3.32 1.51
N VAL A 77 -4.92 -3.62 1.30
CA VAL A 77 -5.46 -4.02 -0.02
C VAL A 77 -5.32 -2.97 -1.11
N ASN A 78 -5.10 -1.71 -0.75
CA ASN A 78 -4.78 -0.66 -1.72
C ASN A 78 -3.32 -0.77 -2.20
N TYR A 79 -2.53 -1.70 -1.66
CA TYR A 79 -1.12 -1.91 -1.95
C TYR A 79 -0.90 -3.41 -2.24
N PRO A 80 -1.06 -3.87 -3.50
CA PRO A 80 -0.96 -5.29 -3.82
C PRO A 80 0.34 -5.95 -3.34
N TRP A 81 1.46 -5.22 -3.43
CA TRP A 81 2.77 -5.67 -2.96
C TRP A 81 2.84 -5.92 -1.44
N LEU A 82 2.02 -5.20 -0.67
CA LEU A 82 1.94 -5.31 0.79
C LEU A 82 1.03 -6.46 1.19
N SER A 83 -0.16 -6.57 0.60
CA SER A 83 -1.05 -7.72 0.80
C SER A 83 -0.36 -9.04 0.45
N GLN A 84 0.39 -9.06 -0.66
CA GLN A 84 1.18 -10.22 -1.08
C GLN A 84 2.29 -10.55 -0.09
N HIS A 85 3.05 -9.54 0.36
CA HIS A 85 4.08 -9.75 1.39
C HIS A 85 3.49 -10.30 2.69
N MET A 86 2.35 -9.77 3.13
CA MET A 86 1.67 -10.26 4.32
C MET A 86 1.28 -11.74 4.18
N ALA A 87 0.73 -12.13 3.03
CA ALA A 87 0.35 -13.50 2.75
C ALA A 87 1.55 -14.44 2.70
N ASP A 88 2.61 -14.06 1.98
CA ASP A 88 3.83 -14.87 1.83
C ASP A 88 4.53 -15.07 3.18
N THR A 89 4.66 -14.00 3.97
CA THR A 89 5.22 -14.06 5.32
C THR A 89 4.38 -14.96 6.23
N ALA A 90 3.05 -14.90 6.12
CA ALA A 90 2.15 -15.76 6.92
C ALA A 90 2.26 -17.24 6.56
N LEU A 91 2.47 -17.58 5.28
CA LEU A 91 2.67 -18.96 4.84
C LEU A 91 3.92 -19.59 5.46
N ALA A 92 4.97 -18.79 5.69
CA ALA A 92 6.18 -19.23 6.37
C ALA A 92 6.03 -19.37 7.90
N LYS A 93 4.95 -18.85 8.51
CA LYS A 93 4.72 -18.95 9.95
C LYS A 93 4.02 -20.26 10.32
N PRO A 94 4.19 -20.75 11.58
CA PRO A 94 3.47 -21.92 12.07
C PRO A 94 1.94 -21.79 11.94
N THR A 95 1.27 -22.92 11.71
CA THR A 95 -0.20 -22.97 11.48
C THR A 95 -1.03 -22.90 12.75
N HIS A 96 -0.44 -23.13 13.92
CA HIS A 96 -1.14 -23.17 15.21
C HIS A 96 -1.29 -21.80 15.89
N LEU A 97 -0.80 -20.73 15.25
CA LEU A 97 -0.95 -19.37 15.77
C LEU A 97 -2.40 -18.92 15.70
N SER A 98 -2.86 -18.18 16.71
CA SER A 98 -4.11 -17.44 16.61
C SER A 98 -4.02 -16.38 15.50
N GLY A 99 -5.16 -15.91 15.01
CA GLY A 99 -5.18 -14.84 14.00
C GLY A 99 -4.43 -13.58 14.46
N SER A 100 -4.59 -13.17 15.72
CA SER A 100 -3.90 -11.99 16.26
C SER A 100 -2.38 -12.20 16.37
N GLN A 101 -1.94 -13.38 16.79
CA GLN A 101 -0.51 -13.73 16.85
C GLN A 101 0.11 -13.76 15.45
N MET A 102 -0.60 -14.36 14.48
CA MET A 102 -0.16 -14.38 13.08
C MET A 102 -0.07 -12.97 12.50
N ALA A 103 -1.09 -12.13 12.72
CA ALA A 103 -1.09 -10.75 12.27
C ALA A 103 0.09 -9.96 12.85
N ALA A 104 0.37 -10.11 14.15
CA ALA A 104 1.51 -9.46 14.78
C ALA A 104 2.85 -9.90 14.19
N GLN A 105 3.06 -11.21 14.00
CA GLN A 105 4.30 -11.73 13.42
C GLN A 105 4.49 -11.34 11.94
N VAL A 106 3.41 -11.08 11.22
CA VAL A 106 3.46 -10.67 9.81
C VAL A 106 3.66 -9.17 9.68
N LEU A 107 2.89 -8.37 10.42
CA LEU A 107 2.92 -6.90 10.31
C LEU A 107 4.15 -6.30 10.99
N LEU A 108 4.73 -6.98 11.98
CA LEU A 108 5.98 -6.59 12.63
C LEU A 108 7.18 -7.39 12.10
N ASP A 109 7.05 -8.04 10.95
CA ASP A 109 8.17 -8.72 10.31
C ASP A 109 9.26 -7.71 9.90
N PRO A 110 10.54 -7.94 10.26
CA PRO A 110 11.61 -7.01 9.95
C PRO A 110 11.76 -6.69 8.45
N ALA A 111 11.48 -7.64 7.56
CA ALA A 111 11.57 -7.40 6.13
C ALA A 111 10.48 -6.44 5.66
N LEU A 112 9.27 -6.53 6.22
CA LEU A 112 8.20 -5.57 5.95
C LEU A 112 8.57 -4.18 6.44
N LEU A 113 9.04 -4.08 7.69
CA LEU A 113 9.43 -2.80 8.28
C LEU A 113 10.56 -2.13 7.50
N HIS A 114 11.51 -2.92 6.99
CA HIS A 114 12.58 -2.41 6.12
C HIS A 114 12.03 -1.82 4.82
N ARG A 115 11.11 -2.51 4.14
CA ARG A 115 10.46 -2.03 2.91
C ARG A 115 9.70 -0.72 3.13
N LEU A 116 8.94 -0.63 4.22
CA LEU A 116 8.24 0.59 4.61
C LEU A 116 9.20 1.73 4.97
N ALA A 117 10.39 1.42 5.48
CA ALA A 117 11.38 2.41 5.88
C ALA A 117 12.27 2.92 4.73
N VAL A 118 12.21 2.33 3.52
CA VAL A 118 13.03 2.76 2.37
C VAL A 118 12.95 4.27 2.09
N PRO A 119 11.76 4.91 2.09
CA PRO A 119 11.65 6.35 1.79
C PRO A 119 12.31 7.26 2.82
N PHE A 120 12.62 6.73 4.00
CA PHE A 120 13.18 7.48 5.14
C PHE A 120 14.71 7.57 5.07
N ALA A 121 15.37 6.82 4.19
CA ALA A 121 16.83 6.69 4.18
C ALA A 121 17.58 8.03 4.09
N ASN A 122 17.02 9.01 3.38
CA ASN A 122 17.61 10.34 3.18
C ASN A 122 16.79 11.46 3.82
N SER A 123 15.97 11.15 4.82
CA SER A 123 15.15 12.14 5.53
C SER A 123 15.56 12.25 7.01
N PRO A 124 15.27 13.40 7.66
CA PRO A 124 15.50 13.55 9.10
C PRO A 124 14.50 12.74 9.95
N PHE A 125 13.62 11.96 9.31
CA PHE A 125 12.66 11.09 9.98
C PHE A 125 13.15 9.65 10.05
N ALA A 126 12.72 8.95 11.10
CA ALA A 126 12.81 7.50 11.22
C ALA A 126 11.41 6.90 11.46
N LEU A 127 11.18 5.70 10.91
CA LEU A 127 10.01 4.89 11.26
C LEU A 127 10.19 4.35 12.68
N ALA A 128 9.50 4.95 13.65
CA ALA A 128 9.56 4.57 15.06
C ALA A 128 8.73 3.32 15.34
N LYS A 129 7.51 3.26 14.78
CA LYS A 129 6.55 2.19 15.04
C LYS A 129 5.56 2.04 13.89
N LEU A 130 5.14 0.81 13.63
CA LEU A 130 3.93 0.51 12.86
C LEU A 130 2.78 0.17 13.83
N SER A 131 1.63 0.83 13.68
CA SER A 131 0.38 0.37 14.31
C SER A 131 -0.60 -0.10 13.25
N TYR A 132 -1.46 -1.04 13.63
CA TYR A 132 -2.43 -1.63 12.73
C TYR A 132 -3.74 -1.98 13.45
N GLU A 133 -4.84 -1.98 12.71
CA GLU A 133 -6.14 -2.49 13.16
C GLU A 133 -6.91 -3.17 12.02
N LYS A 134 -8.10 -3.72 12.35
CA LYS A 134 -9.06 -4.25 11.36
C LYS A 134 -8.44 -5.24 10.37
N VAL A 135 -7.65 -6.18 10.90
CA VAL A 135 -6.97 -7.19 10.09
C VAL A 135 -8.00 -8.14 9.49
N LEU A 136 -7.96 -8.33 8.16
CA LEU A 136 -8.81 -9.29 7.46
C LEU A 136 -7.99 -10.49 6.99
N PHE A 137 -8.64 -11.65 7.01
CA PHE A 137 -8.06 -12.93 6.63
C PHE A 137 -8.74 -13.49 5.38
N GLY A 138 -7.91 -13.89 4.42
CA GLY A 138 -8.30 -14.36 3.11
C GLY A 138 -7.66 -15.70 2.80
N SER A 139 -8.06 -16.29 1.68
CA SER A 139 -7.44 -17.51 1.19
C SER A 139 -6.10 -17.18 0.53
N ALA A 140 -5.03 -17.90 0.87
CA ALA A 140 -3.68 -17.58 0.41
C ALA A 140 -3.52 -17.66 -1.12
N ASP A 141 -4.19 -18.61 -1.76
CA ASP A 141 -4.27 -18.74 -3.23
C ASP A 141 -4.79 -17.50 -3.98
N ARG A 142 -5.40 -16.52 -3.29
CA ARG A 142 -5.86 -15.26 -3.89
C ARG A 142 -4.86 -14.12 -3.82
N VAL A 143 -3.87 -14.21 -2.95
CA VAL A 143 -3.05 -13.06 -2.55
C VAL A 143 -1.55 -13.35 -2.46
N ALA A 144 -1.16 -14.58 -2.16
CA ALA A 144 0.24 -14.98 -2.08
C ALA A 144 0.90 -15.01 -3.47
N SER A 145 2.22 -14.86 -3.50
CA SER A 145 3.00 -14.96 -4.74
C SER A 145 2.98 -16.36 -5.35
N SER A 146 2.90 -17.39 -4.52
CA SER A 146 2.94 -18.78 -4.96
C SER A 146 1.58 -19.24 -5.49
N PRO A 147 1.50 -19.76 -6.73
CA PRO A 147 0.27 -20.35 -7.27
C PRO A 147 -0.14 -21.65 -6.56
N HIS A 148 0.71 -22.18 -5.69
CA HIS A 148 0.48 -23.39 -4.90
C HIS A 148 0.30 -23.11 -3.41
N ALA A 149 -0.03 -21.87 -3.03
CA ALA A 149 -0.23 -21.47 -1.63
C ALA A 149 -1.40 -22.21 -0.93
N GLY A 150 -2.33 -22.77 -1.71
CA GLY A 150 -3.50 -23.47 -1.20
C GLY A 150 -4.48 -22.54 -0.46
N ALA A 151 -5.51 -23.13 0.15
CA ALA A 151 -6.62 -22.39 0.75
C ALA A 151 -6.38 -21.94 2.22
N ARG A 152 -5.12 -21.88 2.66
CA ARG A 152 -4.79 -21.48 4.05
C ARG A 152 -5.29 -20.05 4.30
N LYS A 153 -5.89 -19.81 5.46
CA LYS A 153 -6.27 -18.46 5.89
C LYS A 153 -5.03 -17.67 6.30
N VAL A 154 -4.79 -16.54 5.62
CA VAL A 154 -3.67 -15.63 5.84
C VAL A 154 -4.16 -14.18 5.95
N PRO A 155 -3.49 -13.32 6.73
CA PRO A 155 -3.79 -11.89 6.71
C PRO A 155 -3.46 -11.32 5.33
N PHE A 156 -4.39 -10.55 4.76
CA PHE A 156 -4.18 -9.89 3.46
C PHE A 156 -4.53 -8.40 3.52
N ASP A 157 -5.20 -7.96 4.57
CA ASP A 157 -5.57 -6.58 4.76
C ASP A 157 -5.41 -6.15 6.22
N ALA A 158 -5.09 -4.88 6.40
CA ALA A 158 -5.08 -4.19 7.68
C ALA A 158 -5.13 -2.69 7.41
N GLN A 159 -5.72 -1.93 8.34
CA GLN A 159 -5.56 -0.48 8.36
C GLN A 159 -4.23 -0.16 9.05
N LEU A 160 -3.37 0.65 8.42
CA LEU A 160 -1.99 0.87 8.88
C LEU A 160 -1.66 2.35 9.14
N TRP A 161 -0.81 2.59 10.13
CA TRP A 161 -0.20 3.88 10.42
C TRP A 161 1.27 3.75 10.78
N LEU A 162 2.08 4.59 10.15
CA LEU A 162 3.50 4.77 10.45
C LEU A 162 3.65 5.89 11.47
N HIS A 163 4.29 5.60 12.59
CA HIS A 163 4.66 6.60 13.60
C HIS A 163 6.09 7.02 13.36
N LEU A 164 6.30 8.32 13.19
CA LEU A 164 7.54 8.92 12.76
C LEU A 164 8.13 9.73 13.92
N GLN A 165 9.45 9.73 14.00
CA GLN A 165 10.21 10.53 14.96
C GLN A 165 11.48 11.08 14.30
N ALA A 166 12.16 11.98 15.00
CA ALA A 166 13.48 12.46 14.61
C ALA A 166 14.49 11.30 14.47
N ARG A 167 15.32 11.36 13.44
CA ARG A 167 16.46 10.47 13.24
C ARG A 167 17.66 11.06 14.00
N HIS A 168 17.98 10.46 15.15
CA HIS A 168 19.17 10.77 15.93
C HIS A 168 20.38 9.97 15.48
#